data_AF-A0A7J7IS65-F1
#
_entry.id   AF-A0A7J7IS65-F1
#
_cell.length_a   1.000
_cell.length_b   1.000
_cell.length_c   1.000
_cell.angle_alpha   90.00
_cell.angle_beta   90.00
_cell.angle_gamma   90.00
#
_symmetry.space_group_name_H-M   'P 1'
#
loop_
_entity.id
_entity.type
_entity.pdbx_description
1 polymer ?
#
loop_
_entity_poly.entity_id
_entity_poly.type
_entity_poly.pdbx_seq_one_letter_code
_entity_poly.pdbx_strand_id
1 'polypeptide(L)'
;MKGSLRTVVGRIPWRHGAAGLTQLDHEQNLSRVNSLLCKGSRSELVLRRRTMALLVPILGATLGIAGLLGGALYLKQEKLLYLPQIPSRRYEAYPDQFEGLSYQDVTLLAGDGTRIHAWLVQPVRVDTEKRPRVTVVYFHGNAGNLSHRLPDVRNLVAFCRCNVLMVSYRGYGESTGSPSEQGFKMDASAALDFCLNASKAADSGESGIATAPENNSPMCQDR
;
A
#
# COMPACT_ATOMS: atom_id res chain seq x y z
N MET A 1 40.08 -65.91 102.67
CA MET A 1 39.06 -65.61 103.70
C MET A 1 38.39 -64.28 103.35
N LYS A 2 37.07 -64.33 103.12
CA LYS A 2 35.98 -63.32 103.18
C LYS A 2 36.17 -61.84 102.77
N GLY A 3 35.20 -61.38 101.96
CA GLY A 3 34.64 -60.01 101.90
C GLY A 3 34.77 -59.37 100.50
N SER A 4 33.78 -58.70 99.87
CA SER A 4 32.43 -58.25 100.22
C SER A 4 31.74 -57.79 98.92
N LEU A 5 30.41 -57.93 98.81
CA LEU A 5 29.57 -57.57 97.65
C LEU A 5 29.24 -56.06 97.61
N ARG A 6 29.14 -55.47 96.39
CA ARG A 6 28.16 -54.41 96.06
C ARG A 6 27.69 -54.50 94.60
N THR A 7 26.40 -54.28 94.41
CA THR A 7 25.61 -54.41 93.17
C THR A 7 25.26 -53.02 92.62
N VAL A 8 25.27 -52.82 91.29
CA VAL A 8 24.44 -51.80 90.62
C VAL A 8 23.92 -52.37 89.29
N VAL A 9 22.60 -52.31 89.12
CA VAL A 9 21.82 -52.78 87.97
C VAL A 9 21.53 -51.61 87.03
N GLY A 10 21.75 -51.78 85.72
CA GLY A 10 21.25 -50.89 84.67
C GLY A 10 20.45 -51.68 83.64
N ARG A 11 19.16 -51.36 83.49
CA ARG A 11 18.22 -52.03 82.56
C ARG A 11 17.61 -50.98 81.61
N ILE A 12 17.71 -51.27 80.32
CA ILE A 12 17.14 -50.52 79.17
C ILE A 12 15.63 -50.83 79.06
N PRO A 13 14.78 -49.89 78.59
CA PRO A 13 13.58 -50.30 77.88
C PRO A 13 13.27 -49.54 76.58
N TRP A 14 12.75 -50.32 75.63
CA TRP A 14 12.04 -49.98 74.39
C TRP A 14 10.73 -49.21 74.62
N ARG A 15 10.27 -48.43 73.62
CA ARG A 15 8.84 -48.07 73.45
C ARG A 15 8.43 -47.76 71.99
N HIS A 16 7.21 -48.17 71.64
CA HIS A 16 6.47 -48.02 70.38
C HIS A 16 5.93 -46.60 70.12
N GLY A 17 5.63 -46.27 68.85
CA GLY A 17 4.65 -45.22 68.47
C GLY A 17 4.78 -44.68 67.04
N ALA A 18 4.05 -45.23 66.07
CA ALA A 18 3.90 -44.73 64.70
C ALA A 18 2.43 -44.37 64.42
N ALA A 19 2.08 -43.08 64.52
CA ALA A 19 0.79 -42.53 64.06
C ALA A 19 0.80 -40.99 63.86
N GLY A 20 1.96 -40.33 63.95
CA GLY A 20 2.05 -38.86 63.94
C GLY A 20 2.76 -38.23 62.74
N LEU A 21 3.33 -39.02 61.83
CA LEU A 21 4.30 -38.51 60.84
C LEU A 21 3.69 -38.00 59.52
N THR A 22 2.55 -38.52 59.08
CA THR A 22 1.99 -38.19 57.75
C THR A 22 1.20 -36.87 57.72
N GLN A 23 0.58 -36.48 58.83
CA GLN A 23 -0.25 -35.27 58.90
C GLN A 23 0.58 -34.00 59.15
N LEU A 24 1.71 -34.13 59.87
CA LEU A 24 2.65 -33.03 60.09
C LEU A 24 3.42 -32.66 58.83
N ASP A 25 3.81 -33.64 58.01
CA ASP A 25 4.52 -33.39 56.75
C ASP A 25 3.64 -32.69 55.71
N HIS A 26 2.34 -33.01 55.64
CA HIS A 26 1.42 -32.37 54.69
C HIS A 26 1.15 -30.88 55.05
N GLU A 27 0.99 -30.58 56.34
CA GLU A 27 0.85 -29.21 56.86
C GLU A 27 2.15 -28.39 56.71
N GLN A 28 3.32 -29.01 56.94
CA GLN A 28 4.61 -28.36 56.73
C GLN A 28 4.91 -28.08 55.25
N ASN A 29 4.43 -28.92 54.34
CA ASN A 29 4.63 -28.71 52.92
C ASN A 29 3.71 -27.60 52.38
N LEU A 30 2.43 -27.57 52.81
CA LEU A 30 1.49 -26.50 52.47
C LEU A 30 1.94 -25.12 53.00
N SER A 31 2.48 -25.07 54.22
CA SER A 31 3.02 -23.83 54.79
C SER A 31 4.29 -23.35 54.07
N ARG A 32 5.15 -24.25 53.61
CA ARG A 32 6.30 -23.91 52.76
C ARG A 32 5.89 -23.39 51.40
N VAL A 33 4.93 -24.04 50.72
CA VAL A 33 4.40 -23.57 49.42
C VAL A 33 3.72 -22.21 49.57
N ASN A 34 2.90 -22.00 50.62
CA ASN A 34 2.32 -20.68 50.92
C ASN A 34 3.37 -19.61 51.23
N SER A 35 4.46 -19.96 51.93
CA SER A 35 5.55 -19.02 52.25
C SER A 35 6.35 -18.59 51.02
N LEU A 36 6.43 -19.44 49.99
CA LEU A 36 7.09 -19.14 48.73
C LEU A 36 6.19 -18.31 47.81
N LEU A 37 4.89 -18.59 47.77
CA LEU A 37 3.89 -17.78 47.04
C LEU A 37 3.72 -16.37 47.61
N CYS A 38 3.88 -16.18 48.93
CA CYS A 38 3.80 -14.86 49.59
C CYS A 38 5.13 -14.10 49.68
N LYS A 39 6.24 -14.63 49.16
CA LYS A 39 7.60 -14.06 49.36
C LYS A 39 7.96 -12.90 48.42
N GLY A 40 6.97 -12.15 47.92
CA GLY A 40 7.23 -10.84 47.34
C GLY A 40 7.43 -9.82 48.46
N SER A 41 8.67 -9.34 48.67
CA SER A 41 8.93 -8.26 49.63
C SER A 41 8.05 -7.05 49.31
N ARG A 42 7.45 -6.41 50.33
CA ARG A 42 6.60 -5.21 50.13
C ARG A 42 7.31 -4.12 49.31
N SER A 43 8.65 -4.05 49.40
CA SER A 43 9.49 -3.16 48.60
C SER A 43 9.55 -3.53 47.11
N GLU A 44 9.67 -4.82 46.77
CA GLU A 44 9.59 -5.35 45.39
C GLU A 44 8.22 -5.07 44.77
N LEU A 45 7.14 -5.25 45.53
CA LEU A 45 5.78 -4.98 45.06
C LEU A 45 5.54 -3.48 44.83
N VAL A 46 6.04 -2.62 45.72
CA VAL A 46 5.95 -1.15 45.57
C VAL A 46 6.81 -0.66 44.40
N LEU A 47 8.01 -1.20 44.22
CA LEU A 47 8.88 -0.88 43.09
C LEU A 47 8.19 -1.30 41.78
N ARG A 48 7.72 -2.55 41.66
CA ARG A 48 6.95 -3.02 40.49
C ARG A 48 5.74 -2.16 40.20
N ARG A 49 4.98 -1.75 41.21
CA ARG A 49 3.80 -0.88 41.04
C ARG A 49 4.18 0.51 40.53
N ARG A 50 5.29 1.08 41.01
CA ARG A 50 5.84 2.37 40.53
C ARG A 50 6.37 2.25 39.10
N THR A 51 7.13 1.20 38.80
CA THR A 51 7.64 0.94 37.46
C THR A 51 6.49 0.74 36.47
N MET A 52 5.47 -0.05 36.83
CA MET A 52 4.27 -0.25 36.00
C MET A 52 3.46 1.04 35.83
N ALA A 53 3.31 1.86 36.88
CA ALA A 53 2.63 3.15 36.79
C ALA A 53 3.33 4.14 35.85
N LEU A 54 4.64 3.98 35.60
CA LEU A 54 5.40 4.77 34.63
C LEU A 54 5.43 4.14 33.24
N LEU A 55 5.61 2.83 33.12
CA LEU A 55 5.74 2.14 31.83
C LEU A 55 4.41 1.98 31.08
N VAL A 56 3.31 1.73 31.79
CA VAL A 56 1.98 1.56 31.17
C VAL A 56 1.52 2.81 30.41
N PRO A 57 1.58 4.04 30.95
CA PRO A 57 1.18 5.23 30.20
C PRO A 57 2.14 5.53 29.04
N ILE A 58 3.44 5.24 29.18
CA ILE A 58 4.40 5.39 28.07
C ILE A 58 4.03 4.43 26.94
N LEU A 59 3.81 3.15 27.24
CA LEU A 59 3.40 2.16 26.25
C LEU A 59 2.07 2.56 25.60
N GLY A 60 1.07 2.97 26.40
CA GLY A 60 -0.21 3.48 25.89
C GLY A 60 -0.04 4.69 24.97
N ALA A 61 0.80 5.66 25.34
CA ALA A 61 1.10 6.83 24.53
C ALA A 61 1.81 6.46 23.21
N THR A 62 2.80 5.57 23.25
CA THR A 62 3.51 5.12 22.05
C THR A 62 2.59 4.39 21.07
N LEU A 63 1.73 3.49 21.56
CA LEU A 63 0.73 2.80 20.75
C LEU A 63 -0.31 3.78 20.20
N GLY A 64 -0.73 4.76 21.00
CA GLY A 64 -1.63 5.83 20.57
C GLY A 64 -1.03 6.68 19.44
N ILE A 65 0.22 7.12 19.58
CA ILE A 65 0.93 7.89 18.56
C ILE A 65 1.12 7.05 17.29
N ALA A 66 1.54 5.79 17.41
CA ALA A 66 1.71 4.89 16.27
C ALA A 66 0.40 4.66 15.53
N GLY A 67 -0.71 4.45 16.26
CA GLY A 67 -2.04 4.30 15.67
C GLY A 67 -2.52 5.57 14.96
N LEU A 68 -2.31 6.75 15.56
CA LEU A 68 -2.63 8.04 14.93
C LEU A 68 -1.83 8.28 13.66
N LEU A 69 -0.52 8.03 13.70
CA LEU A 69 0.36 8.17 12.54
C LEU A 69 -0.02 7.18 11.44
N GLY A 70 -0.24 5.91 11.78
CA GLY A 70 -0.68 4.88 10.84
C GLY A 70 -2.02 5.22 10.20
N GLY A 71 -3.00 5.69 10.98
CA GLY A 71 -4.28 6.17 10.48
C GLY A 71 -4.12 7.37 9.55
N ALA A 72 -3.28 8.34 9.89
CA ALA A 72 -3.02 9.51 9.04
C ALA A 72 -2.36 9.12 7.71
N LEU A 73 -1.37 8.21 7.74
CA LEU A 73 -0.72 7.69 6.52
C LEU A 73 -1.71 6.94 5.64
N TYR A 74 -2.56 6.09 6.23
CA TYR A 74 -3.60 5.36 5.49
C TYR A 74 -4.57 6.31 4.78
N LEU A 75 -5.05 7.34 5.48
CA LEU A 75 -5.96 8.33 4.90
C LEU A 75 -5.30 9.25 3.85
N LYS A 76 -3.97 9.35 3.84
CA LYS A 76 -3.21 10.18 2.89
C LYS A 76 -2.46 9.37 1.84
N GLN A 77 -2.61 8.04 1.81
CA GLN A 77 -1.81 7.14 0.97
C GLN A 77 -1.86 7.51 -0.51
N GLU A 78 -3.03 7.85 -1.05
CA GLU A 78 -3.20 8.18 -2.47
C GLU A 78 -2.49 9.49 -2.83
N LYS A 79 -2.48 10.47 -1.93
CA LYS A 79 -1.79 11.75 -2.13
C LYS A 79 -0.28 11.64 -1.99
N LEU A 80 0.19 10.67 -1.20
CA LEU A 80 1.62 10.38 -1.04
C LEU A 80 2.15 9.55 -2.19
N LEU A 81 1.31 8.65 -2.72
CA LEU A 81 1.68 7.76 -3.82
C LEU A 81 1.62 8.47 -5.16
N TYR A 82 0.56 9.25 -5.44
CA TYR A 82 0.33 9.86 -6.73
C TYR A 82 0.77 11.32 -6.74
N LEU A 83 1.77 11.64 -7.57
CA LEU A 83 2.46 12.93 -7.59
C LEU A 83 2.30 13.65 -8.94
N PRO A 84 1.07 14.10 -9.29
CA PRO A 84 0.77 14.64 -10.61
C PRO A 84 1.52 15.92 -10.98
N GLN A 85 2.10 16.61 -10.00
CA GLN A 85 2.75 17.90 -10.21
C GLN A 85 4.26 17.77 -10.49
N ILE A 86 4.83 16.56 -10.40
CA ILE A 86 6.28 16.38 -10.49
C ILE A 86 6.66 15.71 -11.82
N PRO A 87 7.60 16.28 -12.60
CA PRO A 87 8.20 17.60 -12.43
C PRO A 87 7.26 18.76 -12.82
N SER A 88 6.28 18.52 -13.70
CA SER A 88 5.30 19.52 -14.13
C SER A 88 4.03 18.84 -14.65
N ARG A 89 2.88 19.51 -14.50
CA ARG A 89 1.61 19.11 -15.17
C ARG A 89 1.53 19.62 -16.61
N ARG A 90 2.20 20.72 -16.92
CA ARG A 90 2.13 21.38 -18.23
C ARG A 90 2.89 20.55 -19.25
N TYR A 91 2.34 20.40 -20.45
CA TYR A 91 3.07 19.80 -21.55
C TYR A 91 4.14 20.77 -22.06
N GLU A 92 5.37 20.26 -22.15
CA GLU A 92 6.53 21.04 -22.60
C GLU A 92 6.87 20.76 -24.07
N ALA A 93 6.30 19.68 -24.62
CA ALA A 93 6.44 19.26 -26.00
C ALA A 93 5.17 18.58 -26.49
N TYR A 94 4.96 18.61 -27.81
CA TYR A 94 3.80 18.03 -28.50
C TYR A 94 4.24 17.03 -29.56
N PRO A 95 3.41 16.03 -29.93
CA PRO A 95 3.84 14.97 -30.84
C PRO A 95 4.26 15.44 -32.24
N ASP A 96 3.66 16.51 -32.77
CA ASP A 96 3.96 17.10 -34.07
C ASP A 96 5.37 17.69 -34.18
N GLN A 97 5.99 18.02 -33.06
CA GLN A 97 7.38 18.46 -32.99
C GLN A 97 8.39 17.33 -33.28
N PHE A 98 7.92 16.08 -33.33
CA PHE A 98 8.74 14.90 -33.60
C PHE A 98 8.50 14.39 -35.02
N GLU A 99 9.57 14.30 -35.81
CA GLU A 99 9.48 13.81 -37.18
C GLU A 99 8.89 12.40 -37.26
N GLY A 100 7.92 12.24 -38.17
CA GLY A 100 7.24 10.98 -38.46
C GLY A 100 5.98 10.73 -37.63
N LEU A 101 5.63 11.64 -36.70
CA LEU A 101 4.42 11.56 -35.90
C LEU A 101 3.37 12.59 -36.34
N SER A 102 2.14 12.10 -36.48
CA SER A 102 0.92 12.91 -36.49
C SER A 102 0.14 12.59 -35.21
N TYR A 103 -0.67 13.50 -34.72
CA TYR A 103 -1.51 13.22 -33.57
C TYR A 103 -2.88 13.88 -33.67
N GLN A 104 -3.82 13.32 -32.91
CA GLN A 104 -5.11 13.93 -32.63
C GLN A 104 -5.23 14.15 -31.12
N ASP A 105 -5.74 15.32 -30.75
CA ASP A 105 -6.09 15.63 -29.37
C ASP A 105 -7.46 15.03 -29.04
N VAL A 106 -7.53 14.21 -28.00
CA VAL A 106 -8.71 13.43 -27.66
C VAL A 106 -9.05 13.66 -26.20
N THR A 107 -10.29 14.07 -25.94
CA THR A 107 -10.86 14.06 -24.59
C THR A 107 -11.77 12.86 -24.43
N LEU A 108 -11.38 11.95 -23.55
CA LEU A 108 -12.16 10.78 -23.14
C LEU A 108 -13.03 11.13 -21.93
N LEU A 109 -14.18 10.48 -21.83
CA LEU A 109 -15.06 10.58 -20.67
C LEU A 109 -15.01 9.26 -19.88
N ALA A 110 -14.51 9.31 -18.65
CA ALA A 110 -14.57 8.17 -17.75
C ALA A 110 -16.00 7.91 -17.28
N GLY A 111 -16.27 6.70 -16.77
CA GLY A 111 -17.61 6.29 -16.32
C GLY A 111 -18.23 7.16 -15.22
N ASP A 112 -17.40 7.91 -14.48
CA ASP A 112 -17.82 8.88 -13.47
C ASP A 112 -17.95 10.32 -13.98
N GLY A 113 -17.84 10.53 -15.30
CA GLY A 113 -17.88 11.85 -15.94
C GLY A 113 -16.57 12.62 -15.89
N THR A 114 -15.49 12.04 -15.35
CA THR A 114 -14.17 12.68 -15.36
C THR A 114 -13.65 12.81 -16.79
N ARG A 115 -13.17 14.00 -17.16
CA ARG A 115 -12.52 14.24 -18.46
C ARG A 115 -11.06 13.85 -18.40
N ILE A 116 -10.67 12.94 -19.30
CA ILE A 116 -9.34 12.36 -19.41
C ILE A 116 -8.76 12.78 -20.77
N HIS A 117 -7.73 13.61 -20.73
CA HIS A 117 -7.00 14.05 -21.91
C HIS A 117 -6.08 12.93 -22.41
N ALA A 118 -6.06 12.73 -23.73
CA ALA A 118 -5.22 11.76 -24.41
C ALA A 118 -4.75 12.29 -25.77
N TRP A 119 -3.63 11.76 -26.25
CA TRP A 119 -3.18 11.96 -27.63
C TRP A 119 -3.25 10.64 -28.39
N LEU A 120 -3.97 10.63 -29.51
CA LEU A 120 -3.89 9.53 -30.46
C LEU A 120 -2.75 9.82 -31.44
N VAL A 121 -1.58 9.24 -31.19
CA VAL A 121 -0.39 9.37 -32.02
C VAL A 121 -0.38 8.32 -33.11
N GLN A 122 -0.10 8.74 -34.34
CA GLN A 122 -0.14 7.91 -35.53
C GLN A 122 1.07 8.22 -36.43
N PRO A 123 1.60 7.24 -37.18
CA PRO A 123 2.66 7.49 -38.16
C PRO A 123 2.15 8.35 -39.34
N VAL A 124 2.90 9.39 -39.72
CA VAL A 124 2.53 10.36 -40.79
C VAL A 124 2.41 9.71 -42.18
N ARG A 125 3.27 8.72 -42.45
CA ARG A 125 3.36 8.09 -43.77
C ARG A 125 3.00 6.63 -43.66
N VAL A 126 1.76 6.34 -43.98
CA VAL A 126 1.34 4.98 -44.22
C VAL A 126 0.64 4.98 -45.57
N ASP A 127 1.21 4.25 -46.54
CA ASP A 127 0.48 3.85 -47.74
C ASP A 127 -0.92 3.43 -47.30
N THR A 128 -1.98 3.92 -47.93
CA THR A 128 -3.37 3.69 -47.49
C THR A 128 -3.69 2.20 -47.28
N GLU A 129 -2.98 1.30 -47.96
CA GLU A 129 -3.07 -0.16 -47.81
C GLU A 129 -2.39 -0.73 -46.54
N LYS A 130 -1.46 0.01 -45.92
CA LYS A 130 -0.64 -0.44 -44.78
C LYS A 130 -1.02 0.21 -43.45
N ARG A 131 -2.19 0.87 -43.35
CA ARG A 131 -2.62 1.57 -42.14
C ARG A 131 -2.43 0.69 -40.89
N PRO A 132 -1.92 1.23 -39.77
CA PRO A 132 -1.68 0.45 -38.58
C PRO A 132 -2.98 -0.18 -38.11
N ARG A 133 -3.03 -1.52 -38.08
CA ARG A 133 -4.20 -2.26 -37.60
C ARG A 133 -4.23 -2.42 -36.08
N VAL A 134 -3.16 -2.00 -35.41
CA VAL A 134 -3.00 -2.15 -33.96
C VAL A 134 -2.84 -0.77 -33.34
N THR A 135 -3.64 -0.51 -32.31
CA THR A 135 -3.51 0.66 -31.44
C THR A 135 -3.06 0.18 -30.06
N VAL A 136 -1.98 0.76 -29.55
CA VAL A 136 -1.46 0.50 -28.21
C VAL A 136 -1.96 1.59 -27.28
N VAL A 137 -2.63 1.22 -26.19
CA VAL A 137 -2.96 2.17 -25.12
C VAL A 137 -1.74 2.32 -24.22
N TYR A 138 -1.26 3.55 -24.07
CA TYR A 138 -0.03 3.86 -23.33
C TYR A 138 -0.34 4.74 -22.11
N PHE A 139 -0.06 4.20 -20.93
CA PHE A 139 -0.13 4.93 -19.67
C PHE A 139 1.29 5.32 -19.24
N HIS A 140 1.52 6.61 -18.98
CA HIS A 140 2.81 7.09 -18.49
C HIS A 140 3.07 6.62 -17.05
N GLY A 141 4.28 6.82 -16.53
CA GLY A 141 4.62 6.54 -15.14
C GLY A 141 4.14 7.63 -14.16
N ASN A 142 4.17 7.32 -12.86
CA ASN A 142 3.67 8.17 -11.77
C ASN A 142 4.31 9.58 -11.68
N ALA A 143 5.51 9.76 -12.22
CA ALA A 143 6.12 11.07 -12.37
C ALA A 143 6.17 11.46 -13.86
N GLY A 144 5.92 12.74 -14.13
CA GLY A 144 5.82 13.30 -15.46
C GLY A 144 4.43 13.29 -16.06
N ASN A 145 4.39 13.61 -17.34
CA ASN A 145 3.18 13.74 -18.13
C ASN A 145 3.45 13.20 -19.55
N LEU A 146 2.50 13.33 -20.46
CA LEU A 146 2.60 12.79 -21.82
C LEU A 146 3.81 13.32 -22.60
N SER A 147 4.10 14.61 -22.48
CA SER A 147 5.19 15.26 -23.23
C SER A 147 6.56 14.63 -22.93
N HIS A 148 6.80 14.23 -21.68
CA HIS A 148 8.05 13.59 -21.26
C HIS A 148 8.23 12.19 -21.86
N ARG A 149 7.17 11.58 -22.39
CA ARG A 149 7.17 10.21 -22.93
C ARG A 149 7.13 10.17 -24.46
N LEU A 150 7.10 11.33 -25.12
CA LEU A 150 7.07 11.41 -26.59
C LEU A 150 8.28 10.74 -27.26
N PRO A 151 9.53 10.83 -26.75
CA PRO A 151 10.65 10.10 -27.34
C PRO A 151 10.46 8.57 -27.33
N ASP A 152 9.91 8.02 -26.25
CA ASP A 152 9.63 6.58 -26.12
C ASP A 152 8.53 6.16 -27.10
N VAL A 153 7.46 6.96 -27.19
CA VAL A 153 6.35 6.70 -28.11
C VAL A 153 6.77 6.83 -29.57
N ARG A 154 7.65 7.78 -29.90
CA ARG A 154 8.23 7.87 -31.25
C ARG A 154 8.91 6.58 -31.66
N ASN A 155 9.74 6.03 -30.78
CA ASN A 155 10.42 4.77 -31.02
C ASN A 155 9.41 3.62 -31.15
N LEU A 156 8.41 3.56 -30.28
CA LEU A 156 7.36 2.54 -30.33
C LEU A 156 6.61 2.56 -31.68
N VAL A 157 6.18 3.75 -32.13
CA VAL A 157 5.51 3.92 -33.43
C VAL A 157 6.44 3.52 -34.58
N ALA A 158 7.70 3.93 -34.54
CA ALA A 158 8.66 3.63 -35.60
C ALA A 158 8.98 2.13 -35.72
N PHE A 159 9.18 1.43 -34.60
CA PHE A 159 9.53 0.02 -34.58
C PHE A 159 8.33 -0.90 -34.80
N CYS A 160 7.21 -0.63 -34.11
CA CYS A 160 6.04 -1.51 -34.14
C CYS A 160 5.04 -1.15 -35.23
N ARG A 161 5.16 0.03 -35.86
CA ARG A 161 4.22 0.54 -36.88
C ARG A 161 2.77 0.48 -36.40
N CYS A 162 2.53 0.93 -35.17
CA CYS A 162 1.22 0.97 -34.51
C CYS A 162 0.74 2.41 -34.29
N ASN A 163 -0.56 2.58 -34.05
CA ASN A 163 -1.06 3.79 -33.41
C ASN A 163 -0.80 3.70 -31.90
N VAL A 164 -0.64 4.83 -31.22
CA VAL A 164 -0.47 4.88 -29.77
C VAL A 164 -1.47 5.87 -29.19
N LEU A 165 -2.41 5.40 -28.37
CA LEU A 165 -3.26 6.26 -27.56
C LEU A 165 -2.55 6.54 -26.23
N MET A 166 -1.93 7.70 -26.14
CA MET A 166 -1.26 8.17 -24.92
C MET A 166 -2.28 8.78 -23.97
N VAL A 167 -2.47 8.20 -22.78
CA VAL A 167 -3.51 8.62 -21.84
C VAL A 167 -2.89 9.34 -20.65
N SER A 168 -3.31 10.59 -20.40
CA SER A 168 -3.01 11.30 -19.15
C SER A 168 -4.10 10.95 -18.17
N TYR A 169 -3.86 10.06 -17.21
CA TYR A 169 -4.90 9.66 -16.26
C TYR A 169 -5.30 10.80 -15.33
N ARG A 170 -6.44 10.66 -14.64
CA ARG A 170 -7.07 11.73 -13.86
C ARG A 170 -6.10 12.41 -12.90
N GLY A 171 -6.19 13.74 -12.83
CA GLY A 171 -5.30 14.58 -12.04
C GLY A 171 -3.92 14.84 -12.65
N TYR A 172 -3.51 14.15 -13.73
CA TYR A 172 -2.26 14.40 -14.46
C TYR A 172 -2.50 15.20 -15.73
N GLY A 173 -1.48 15.92 -16.19
CA GLY A 173 -1.56 16.67 -17.44
C GLY A 173 -2.74 17.64 -17.42
N GLU A 174 -3.48 17.62 -18.52
CA GLU A 174 -4.74 18.38 -18.71
C GLU A 174 -5.99 17.63 -18.25
N SER A 175 -5.85 16.41 -17.73
CA SER A 175 -6.97 15.65 -17.20
C SER A 175 -7.48 16.23 -15.88
N THR A 176 -8.80 16.17 -15.75
CA THR A 176 -9.53 16.63 -14.55
C THR A 176 -9.52 15.57 -13.45
N GLY A 177 -10.16 15.87 -12.32
CA GLY A 177 -10.32 14.92 -11.21
C GLY A 177 -9.09 14.81 -10.29
N SER A 178 -9.11 13.80 -9.42
CA SER A 178 -8.04 13.50 -8.46
C SER A 178 -7.58 12.05 -8.61
N PRO A 179 -6.28 11.76 -8.48
CA PRO A 179 -5.75 10.40 -8.58
C PRO A 179 -6.31 9.47 -7.51
N SER A 180 -6.76 8.29 -7.92
CA SER A 180 -7.14 7.17 -7.06
C SER A 180 -7.03 5.87 -7.84
N GLU A 181 -6.80 4.74 -7.15
CA GLU A 181 -6.64 3.44 -7.83
C GLU A 181 -7.92 3.07 -8.60
N GLN A 182 -9.08 3.24 -7.95
CA GLN A 182 -10.38 2.99 -8.58
C GLN A 182 -10.61 3.92 -9.77
N GLY A 183 -10.15 5.16 -9.67
CA GLY A 183 -10.24 6.12 -10.76
C GLY A 183 -9.41 5.71 -11.98
N PHE A 184 -8.19 5.25 -11.78
CA PHE A 184 -7.34 4.78 -12.89
C PHE A 184 -7.93 3.59 -13.62
N LYS A 185 -8.63 2.69 -12.93
CA LYS A 185 -9.36 1.59 -13.58
C LYS A 185 -10.45 2.13 -14.52
N MET A 186 -11.19 3.16 -14.11
CA MET A 186 -12.20 3.80 -14.95
C MET A 186 -11.58 4.55 -16.13
N ASP A 187 -10.45 5.22 -15.93
CA ASP A 187 -9.71 5.91 -17.00
C ASP A 187 -9.21 4.89 -18.05
N ALA A 188 -8.74 3.73 -17.59
CA ALA A 188 -8.29 2.66 -18.46
C ALA A 188 -9.43 2.04 -19.27
N SER A 189 -10.60 1.81 -18.65
CA SER A 189 -11.79 1.36 -19.37
C SER A 189 -12.20 2.35 -20.45
N ALA A 190 -12.22 3.66 -20.15
CA ALA A 190 -12.59 4.69 -21.12
C ALA A 190 -11.64 4.74 -22.32
N ALA A 191 -10.34 4.58 -22.09
CA ALA A 191 -9.35 4.50 -23.15
C ALA A 191 -9.52 3.26 -24.03
N LEU A 192 -9.81 2.10 -23.42
CA LEU A 192 -10.07 0.87 -24.16
C LEU A 192 -11.36 0.97 -24.99
N ASP A 193 -12.43 1.49 -24.40
CA ASP A 193 -13.72 1.69 -25.07
C ASP A 193 -13.57 2.61 -26.30
N PHE A 194 -12.78 3.68 -26.18
CA PHE A 194 -12.45 4.55 -27.31
C PHE A 194 -11.78 3.78 -28.45
N CYS A 195 -10.76 2.96 -28.16
CA CYS A 195 -10.09 2.16 -29.18
C CYS A 195 -11.03 1.12 -29.82
N LEU A 196 -11.85 0.44 -29.02
CA LEU A 196 -12.79 -0.57 -29.52
C LEU A 196 -13.87 0.05 -30.40
N ASN A 197 -14.39 1.22 -30.04
CA ASN A 197 -15.38 1.93 -30.84
C ASN A 197 -14.77 2.44 -32.15
N ALA A 198 -13.55 2.96 -32.12
CA ALA A 198 -12.82 3.35 -33.33
C ALA A 198 -12.58 2.15 -34.27
N SER A 199 -12.26 0.97 -33.72
CA SER A 199 -12.10 -0.25 -34.52
C SER A 199 -13.41 -0.67 -35.19
N LYS A 200 -14.53 -0.67 -34.45
CA LYS A 200 -15.84 -1.02 -35.00
C LYS A 200 -16.27 -0.09 -36.13
N ALA A 201 -16.03 1.22 -35.99
CA ALA A 201 -16.31 2.20 -37.03
C ALA A 201 -15.45 1.98 -38.30
N ALA A 202 -14.19 1.58 -38.13
CA ALA A 202 -13.34 1.22 -39.24
C ALA A 202 -13.84 -0.04 -39.97
N ASP A 203 -14.32 -1.04 -39.24
CA ASP A 203 -14.86 -2.29 -39.80
C ASP A 203 -16.23 -2.08 -40.50
N SER A 204 -17.04 -1.12 -40.05
CA SER A 204 -18.33 -0.79 -40.67
C SER A 204 -18.20 0.05 -41.96
N GLY A 205 -16.99 0.47 -42.34
CA GLY A 205 -16.75 1.31 -43.52
C GLY A 205 -17.16 2.77 -43.34
N GLU A 206 -17.58 3.16 -42.13
CA GLU A 206 -17.76 4.57 -41.75
C GLU A 206 -16.37 5.19 -41.58
N SER A 207 -15.83 5.74 -42.66
CA SER A 207 -14.47 6.30 -42.77
C SER A 207 -14.16 7.53 -41.88
N GLY A 208 -14.87 7.71 -40.76
CA GLY A 208 -14.51 8.63 -39.69
C GLY A 208 -14.05 7.83 -38.49
N ILE A 209 -12.75 7.90 -38.16
CA ILE A 209 -12.31 7.65 -36.78
C ILE A 209 -13.24 8.46 -35.91
N ALA A 210 -13.93 7.81 -34.96
CA ALA A 210 -14.87 8.45 -34.04
C ALA A 210 -14.26 9.74 -33.52
N THR A 211 -14.64 10.85 -34.14
CA THR A 211 -14.21 12.17 -33.73
C THR A 211 -14.87 12.36 -32.38
N ALA A 212 -14.05 12.43 -31.33
CA ALA A 212 -14.52 12.95 -30.06
C ALA A 212 -15.30 14.24 -30.35
N PRO A 213 -16.43 14.50 -29.66
CA PRO A 213 -17.26 15.66 -29.95
C PRO A 213 -16.36 16.90 -30.01
N GLU A 214 -16.40 17.55 -31.16
CA GLU A 214 -15.60 18.72 -31.52
C GLU A 214 -15.96 19.85 -30.54
N ASN A 215 -15.31 19.86 -29.39
CA ASN A 215 -15.35 21.01 -28.50
C ASN A 215 -14.35 22.00 -29.07
N ASN A 216 -14.87 23.02 -29.75
CA ASN A 216 -14.19 24.28 -30.04
C ASN A 216 -13.49 24.79 -28.77
N SER A 217 -12.25 24.37 -28.57
CA SER A 217 -11.32 25.00 -27.66
C SER A 217 -10.46 25.91 -28.52
N PRO A 218 -10.38 27.21 -28.17
CA PRO A 218 -9.73 28.19 -29.03
C PRO A 218 -8.26 27.80 -29.22
N MET A 219 -7.81 27.94 -30.46
CA MET A 219 -6.40 27.99 -30.81
C MET A 219 -5.61 28.68 -29.70
N CYS A 220 -4.60 27.98 -29.17
CA CYS A 220 -3.54 28.63 -28.42
C CYS A 220 -2.72 29.47 -29.42
N GLN A 221 -3.26 30.63 -29.79
CA GLN A 221 -2.48 31.75 -30.27
C GLN A 221 -2.16 32.60 -29.04
N ASP A 222 -0.99 32.36 -28.44
CA ASP A 222 -0.05 33.43 -28.13
C ASP A 222 1.24 32.88 -27.49
N ARG A 223 2.34 33.13 -28.22
CA ARG A 223 3.76 33.30 -27.86
C ARG A 223 4.46 32.30 -26.94
#